data_AF-A0A0K6I061-F1
#
_entry.id   AF-A0A0K6I061-F1
#
_cell.length_a   1.000
_cell.length_b   1.000
_cell.length_c   1.000
_cell.angle_alpha   90.00
_cell.angle_beta   90.00
_cell.angle_gamma   90.00
#
_symmetry.space_group_name_H-M   'P 1'
#
loop_
_entity.id
_entity.type
_entity.pdbx_description
1 polymer ?
#
loop_
_entity_poly.entity_id
_entity_poly.type
_entity_poly.pdbx_seq_one_letter_code
_entity_poly.pdbx_strand_id
1 'polypeptide(L)'
;MTRSFAAALLFLLAGLVPAAANCLSQGEAQQAVASGQAQPLGAVAGSVGGEIVKAQLCIEGGRYVYRLSVLANGQVTTVVVDASR
;
A
#
# COMPACT_ATOMS: atom_id res chain seq x y z
N MET A 1 31.59 38.70 31.92
CA MET A 1 30.31 38.20 32.44
C MET A 1 29.70 37.27 31.41
N THR A 2 29.79 35.97 31.69
CA THR A 2 29.27 34.83 30.94
C THR A 2 27.75 34.79 30.97
N ARG A 3 27.08 34.65 29.82
CA ARG A 3 25.71 34.11 29.75
C ARG A 3 25.51 33.25 28.50
N SER A 4 25.73 31.96 28.70
CA SER A 4 25.21 30.89 27.86
C SER A 4 23.71 31.08 27.61
N PHE A 5 23.29 30.98 26.35
CA PHE A 5 21.92 30.61 25.99
C PHE A 5 21.98 29.33 25.18
N ALA A 6 22.13 28.22 25.90
CA ALA A 6 21.83 26.89 25.40
C ALA A 6 20.32 26.68 25.57
N ALA A 7 19.55 26.69 24.49
CA ALA A 7 18.25 26.01 24.38
C ALA A 7 17.59 26.33 23.03
N ALA A 8 17.63 25.39 22.09
CA ALA A 8 16.56 25.16 21.10
C ALA A 8 16.93 23.95 20.22
N LEU A 9 16.88 22.74 20.76
CA LEU A 9 17.00 21.51 19.97
C LEU A 9 15.88 20.54 20.34
N LEU A 10 14.62 20.93 20.09
CA LEU A 10 13.43 20.13 20.41
C LEU A 10 12.37 20.26 19.31
N PHE A 11 12.64 19.77 18.08
CA PHE A 11 11.61 19.64 17.03
C PHE A 11 11.92 18.54 15.99
N LEU A 12 12.18 17.29 16.40
CA LEU A 12 12.47 16.19 15.46
C LEU A 12 11.68 14.89 15.70
N LEU A 13 10.44 14.96 16.21
CA LEU A 13 9.63 13.75 16.50
C LEU A 13 8.25 13.71 15.84
N ALA A 14 7.97 14.56 14.86
CA ALA A 14 6.71 14.49 14.10
C ALA A 14 6.88 13.60 12.85
N GLY A 15 6.33 12.37 12.89
CA GLY A 15 5.95 11.67 11.65
C GLY A 15 6.51 10.27 11.44
N LEU A 16 6.33 9.35 12.39
CA LEU A 16 6.35 7.91 12.11
C LEU A 16 4.92 7.37 12.24
N VAL A 17 3.98 7.91 11.45
CA VAL A 17 2.70 7.23 11.26
C VAL A 17 2.93 6.20 10.16
N PRO A 18 2.76 4.90 10.41
CA PRO A 18 2.82 3.92 9.35
C PRO A 18 1.77 4.31 8.31
N ALA A 19 2.20 4.56 7.08
CA ALA A 19 1.30 4.94 6.00
C ALA A 19 0.27 3.82 5.84
N ALA A 20 -0.96 4.08 6.29
CA ALA A 20 -2.07 3.20 6.00
C ALA A 20 -2.21 3.13 4.48
N ALA A 21 -2.28 1.92 3.94
CA ALA A 21 -2.51 1.72 2.52
C ALA A 21 -3.83 2.41 2.15
N ASN A 22 -3.78 3.39 1.24
CA ASN A 22 -4.97 4.10 0.82
C ASN A 22 -5.69 3.25 -0.23
N CYS A 23 -6.49 2.30 0.23
CA CYS A 23 -7.22 1.38 -0.63
C CYS A 23 -8.37 2.08 -1.32
N LEU A 24 -8.41 1.92 -2.64
CA LEU A 24 -9.36 2.53 -3.54
C LEU A 24 -10.73 1.87 -3.41
N SER A 25 -11.77 2.67 -3.61
CA SER A 25 -13.11 2.15 -3.91
C SER A 25 -13.11 1.37 -5.23
N GLN A 26 -14.18 0.61 -5.47
CA GLN A 26 -14.31 -0.17 -6.71
C GLN A 26 -14.26 0.73 -7.96
N GLY A 27 -14.92 1.89 -7.95
CA GLY A 27 -14.95 2.82 -9.08
C GLY A 27 -13.57 3.44 -9.35
N GLU A 28 -12.87 3.88 -8.31
CA GLU A 28 -11.51 4.41 -8.44
C GLU A 28 -10.53 3.34 -8.95
N ALA A 29 -10.67 2.10 -8.48
CA ALA A 29 -9.84 1.00 -8.95
C ALA A 29 -10.08 0.69 -10.43
N GLN A 30 -11.35 0.65 -10.87
CA GLN A 30 -11.71 0.49 -12.28
C GLN A 30 -11.14 1.63 -13.12
N GLN A 31 -11.25 2.87 -12.65
CA GLN A 31 -10.70 4.04 -13.35
C GLN A 31 -9.18 3.96 -13.47
N ALA A 32 -8.45 3.58 -12.41
CA ALA A 32 -7.00 3.43 -12.44
C ALA A 32 -6.52 2.35 -13.43
N VAL A 33 -7.27 1.24 -13.54
CA VAL A 33 -6.99 0.20 -14.54
C VAL A 33 -7.32 0.68 -15.96
N ALA A 34 -8.48 1.33 -16.13
CA ALA A 34 -8.94 1.84 -17.42
C ALA A 34 -8.06 2.98 -17.96
N SER A 35 -7.53 3.82 -17.08
CA SER A 35 -6.58 4.90 -17.42
C SER A 35 -5.17 4.37 -17.71
N GLY A 36 -4.92 3.08 -17.47
CA GLY A 36 -3.62 2.45 -17.67
C GLY A 36 -2.61 2.70 -16.56
N GLN A 37 -3.00 3.36 -15.47
CA GLN A 37 -2.13 3.63 -14.32
C GLN A 37 -1.85 2.37 -13.48
N ALA A 38 -2.82 1.46 -13.43
CA ALA A 38 -2.69 0.17 -12.76
C ALA A 38 -2.89 -1.02 -13.72
N GLN A 39 -2.27 -2.14 -13.40
CA GLN A 39 -2.50 -3.43 -14.04
C GLN A 39 -3.83 -4.03 -13.56
N PRO A 40 -4.58 -4.73 -14.43
CA PRO A 40 -5.78 -5.45 -14.01
C PRO A 40 -5.42 -6.63 -13.09
N LEU A 41 -6.28 -6.96 -12.14
CA LEU A 41 -6.06 -8.06 -11.18
C LEU A 41 -5.65 -9.37 -11.86
N GLY A 42 -6.27 -9.73 -12.99
CA GLY A 42 -5.94 -10.95 -13.72
C GLY A 42 -4.52 -11.02 -14.26
N ALA A 43 -3.85 -9.88 -14.48
CA ALA A 43 -2.45 -9.84 -14.93
C ALA A 43 -1.46 -10.17 -13.81
N VAL A 44 -1.81 -9.83 -12.55
CA VAL A 44 -0.95 -10.10 -11.39
C VAL A 44 -1.38 -11.33 -10.60
N ALA A 45 -2.61 -11.82 -10.78
CA ALA A 45 -3.15 -12.96 -10.03
C ALA A 45 -2.34 -14.25 -10.25
N GLY A 46 -1.69 -14.41 -11.41
CA GLY A 46 -0.84 -15.57 -11.68
C GLY A 46 0.43 -15.65 -10.82
N SER A 47 0.85 -14.55 -10.18
CA SER A 47 2.05 -14.52 -9.33
C SER A 47 1.78 -14.97 -7.89
N VAL A 48 0.54 -15.29 -7.52
CA VAL A 48 0.18 -15.77 -6.18
C VAL A 48 -0.17 -17.26 -6.19
N GLY A 49 0.42 -18.02 -5.26
CA GLY A 49 0.31 -19.48 -5.18
C GLY A 49 -0.89 -20.01 -4.37
N GLY A 50 -2.07 -19.41 -4.51
CA GLY A 50 -3.26 -19.82 -3.77
C GLY A 50 -4.54 -19.14 -4.26
N GLU A 51 -5.65 -19.37 -3.56
CA GLU A 51 -6.95 -18.79 -3.93
C GLU A 51 -7.08 -17.37 -3.39
N ILE A 52 -7.31 -16.40 -4.28
CA ILE A 52 -7.59 -15.01 -3.89
C ILE A 52 -9.04 -14.93 -3.43
N VAL A 53 -9.26 -14.77 -2.12
CA VAL A 53 -10.60 -14.63 -1.53
C VAL A 53 -11.03 -13.17 -1.35
N LYS A 54 -10.07 -12.24 -1.41
CA LYS A 54 -10.33 -10.79 -1.41
C LYS A 54 -9.21 -10.05 -2.13
N ALA A 55 -9.56 -9.04 -2.90
CA ALA A 55 -8.61 -8.16 -3.57
C ALA A 55 -9.00 -6.69 -3.37
N GLN A 56 -8.02 -5.86 -3.03
CA GLN A 56 -8.17 -4.40 -2.94
C GLN A 56 -6.97 -3.75 -3.63
N LEU A 57 -7.25 -2.82 -4.56
CA LEU A 57 -6.21 -1.98 -5.15
C LEU A 57 -5.98 -0.80 -4.21
N CYS A 58 -4.73 -0.54 -3.83
CA CYS A 58 -4.38 0.50 -2.89
C CYS A 58 -3.21 1.33 -3.40
N ILE A 59 -3.08 2.55 -2.88
CA ILE A 59 -1.92 3.40 -3.10
C ILE A 59 -1.03 3.31 -1.87
N GLU A 60 0.20 2.82 -2.05
CA GLU A 60 1.19 2.67 -0.97
C GLU A 60 2.52 3.29 -1.39
N GLY A 61 2.94 4.37 -0.72
CA GLY A 61 4.16 5.08 -1.10
C GLY A 61 4.11 5.65 -2.53
N GLY A 62 2.93 6.03 -3.01
CA GLY A 62 2.73 6.66 -4.32
C GLY A 62 2.59 5.73 -5.53
N ARG A 63 2.58 4.40 -5.31
CA ARG A 63 2.41 3.37 -6.34
C ARG A 63 1.15 2.55 -6.11
N TYR A 64 0.63 1.97 -7.18
CA TYR A 64 -0.51 1.06 -7.12
C TYR A 64 -0.04 -0.34 -6.69
N VAL A 65 -0.69 -0.90 -5.68
CA VAL A 65 -0.45 -2.26 -5.20
C VAL A 65 -1.77 -2.97 -4.96
N TYR A 66 -1.82 -4.28 -5.21
CA TYR A 66 -2.92 -5.11 -4.77
C TYR A 66 -2.63 -5.71 -3.40
N ARG A 67 -3.51 -5.46 -2.42
CA ARG A 67 -3.61 -6.22 -1.17
C ARG A 67 -4.57 -7.38 -1.38
N LEU A 68 -4.01 -8.58 -1.46
CA LEU A 68 -4.73 -9.82 -1.70
C LEU A 68 -4.83 -10.60 -0.39
N SER A 69 -6.04 -11.02 -0.01
CA SER A 69 -6.20 -12.09 0.96
C SER A 69 -6.19 -13.41 0.20
N VAL A 70 -5.17 -14.23 0.44
CA VAL A 70 -4.92 -15.48 -0.27
C VAL A 70 -5.07 -16.65 0.71
N LEU A 71 -5.97 -17.58 0.38
CA LEU A 71 -6.09 -18.87 1.07
C LEU A 71 -5.05 -19.83 0.50
N ALA A 72 -4.11 -20.26 1.33
CA ALA A 72 -3.11 -21.27 1.01
C ALA A 72 -2.87 -22.17 2.23
N ASN A 73 -2.80 -23.50 2.01
CA ASN A 73 -2.58 -24.48 3.08
C ASN A 73 -3.56 -24.34 4.27
N GLY A 74 -4.83 -24.03 3.98
CA GLY A 74 -5.88 -23.86 4.99
C GLY A 74 -5.81 -22.56 5.79
N GLN A 75 -4.93 -21.62 5.42
CA GLN A 75 -4.75 -20.35 6.11
C GLN A 75 -4.90 -19.17 5.14
N VAL A 76 -5.57 -18.11 5.60
CA VAL A 76 -5.67 -16.85 4.85
C VAL A 76 -4.51 -15.94 5.22
N THR A 77 -3.72 -15.56 4.23
CA THR A 77 -2.59 -14.64 4.38
C THR A 77 -2.79 -13.40 3.53
N THR A 78 -2.17 -12.28 3.92
CA THR A 78 -2.19 -11.07 3.09
C THR A 78 -0.92 -11.01 2.24
N VAL A 79 -1.09 -10.92 0.93
CA VAL A 79 -0.02 -10.74 -0.05
C VAL A 79 -0.16 -9.36 -0.68
N VAL A 80 0.96 -8.63 -0.77
CA VAL A 80 1.03 -7.35 -1.47
C VAL A 80 1.80 -7.55 -2.76
N VAL A 81 1.20 -7.20 -3.89
CA VAL A 81 1.80 -7.31 -5.22
C VAL A 81 1.76 -5.95 -5.91
N ASP A 82 2.84 -5.60 -6.60
CA ASP A 82 2.89 -4.37 -7.39
C ASP A 82 1.86 -4.45 -8.52
N ALA A 83 1.15 -3.35 -8.72
CA ALA A 83 0.12 -3.21 -9.74
C ALA A 83 0.35 -1.98 -10.60
N SER A 84 1.50 -1.32 -10.52
CA SER A 84 1.78 -0.14 -11.35
C SER A 84 2.15 -0.58 -12.77
N ARG A 85 1.88 0.26 -13.77
CA ARG A 85 2.41 0.09 -15.13
C ARG A 85 3.71 0.83 -15.35
#